data_AF-A0A917HVQ9-F1
#
_entry.id   AF-A0A917HVQ9-F1
#
_cell.length_a   1.000
_cell.length_b   1.000
_cell.length_c   1.000
_cell.angle_alpha   90.00
_cell.angle_beta   90.00
_cell.angle_gamma   90.00
#
_symmetry.space_group_name_H-M   'P 1'
#
loop_
_entity.id
_entity.type
_entity.pdbx_description
1 polymer ?
#
loop_
_entity_poly.entity_id
_entity_poly.type
_entity_poly.pdbx_seq_one_letter_code
_entity_poly.pdbx_strand_id
1 'polypeptide(L)'
;MKKNVIYLCFLLVAVACSTSKKAVNVQYNLSNNVVITGGDGYSFDKAKVVIAKNSREGIASEYEYLDKVYGKMHTDWVLVSQSLQYYKKKPFDVLKIKLIKNNKELRVHFNISSFFGKY
;
A
#
# COMPACT_ATOMS: atom_id res chain seq x y z
N MET A 1 10.29 42.46 -47.45
CA MET A 1 8.86 42.08 -47.40
C MET A 1 8.76 40.66 -46.84
N LYS A 2 8.03 40.49 -45.72
CA LYS A 2 7.19 39.33 -45.31
C LYS A 2 7.64 37.95 -45.84
N LYS A 3 8.09 36.99 -45.02
CA LYS A 3 7.29 36.06 -44.15
C LYS A 3 8.24 34.86 -43.83
N ASN A 4 8.41 34.36 -42.61
CA ASN A 4 7.56 33.32 -42.02
C ASN A 4 8.04 32.97 -40.61
N VAL A 5 7.05 32.74 -39.75
CA VAL A 5 7.09 32.21 -38.38
C VAL A 5 7.26 30.69 -38.42
N ILE A 6 8.14 30.11 -37.61
CA ILE A 6 7.95 28.77 -37.04
C ILE A 6 8.39 28.80 -35.57
N TYR A 7 7.40 28.69 -34.68
CA TYR A 7 7.58 28.27 -33.29
C TYR A 7 7.99 26.79 -33.28
N LEU A 8 8.97 26.39 -32.46
CA LEU A 8 8.97 25.05 -31.92
C LEU A 8 9.25 25.05 -30.42
N CYS A 9 8.20 24.67 -29.70
CA CYS A 9 8.05 24.42 -28.28
C CYS A 9 9.00 23.34 -27.73
N PHE A 10 9.37 23.52 -26.46
CA PHE A 10 9.36 22.55 -25.36
C PHE A 10 9.63 21.06 -25.67
N LEU A 11 10.68 20.52 -25.03
CA LEU A 11 10.69 19.16 -24.46
C LEU A 11 11.71 19.13 -23.32
N LEU A 12 11.31 19.48 -22.08
CA LEU A 12 10.84 18.58 -21.02
C LEU A 12 11.78 17.41 -20.70
N VAL A 13 12.62 17.68 -19.69
CA VAL A 13 12.93 16.84 -18.51
C VAL A 13 12.13 15.54 -18.40
N ALA A 14 12.84 14.40 -18.33
CA ALA A 14 12.63 13.40 -17.28
C ALA A 14 13.76 12.36 -17.30
N VAL A 15 14.65 12.45 -16.31
CA VAL A 15 15.52 11.35 -15.91
C VAL A 15 14.62 10.21 -15.42
N ALA A 16 14.37 9.22 -16.27
CA ALA A 16 13.65 8.02 -15.90
C ALA A 16 14.60 7.07 -15.14
N CYS A 17 14.72 7.24 -13.83
CA CYS A 17 15.24 6.16 -12.99
C CYS A 17 14.09 5.18 -12.71
N SER A 18 13.83 4.32 -13.68
CA SER A 18 12.88 3.22 -13.55
C SER A 18 13.48 2.14 -12.67
N THR A 19 13.46 2.30 -11.34
CA THR A 19 13.76 1.17 -10.45
C THR A 19 12.54 0.26 -10.42
N SER A 20 12.43 -0.61 -11.43
CA SER A 20 11.47 -1.71 -11.44
C SER A 20 11.87 -2.73 -10.38
N LYS A 21 11.45 -2.50 -9.14
CA LYS A 21 11.48 -3.54 -8.10
C LYS A 21 10.49 -4.63 -8.55
N LYS A 22 11.00 -5.82 -8.87
CA LYS A 22 10.17 -7.01 -9.12
C LYS A 22 9.20 -7.14 -7.94
N ALA A 23 7.91 -7.24 -8.24
CA ALA A 23 6.90 -7.56 -7.24
C ALA A 23 7.19 -8.99 -6.74
N VAL A 24 7.85 -9.09 -5.58
CA VAL A 24 8.02 -10.37 -4.92
C VAL A 24 6.64 -10.76 -4.41
N ASN A 25 6.05 -11.80 -5.00
CA ASN A 25 4.85 -12.45 -4.46
C ASN A 25 5.25 -13.19 -3.18
N VAL A 26 5.50 -12.44 -2.10
CA VAL A 26 5.69 -13.03 -0.78
C VAL A 26 4.30 -13.30 -0.22
N GLN A 27 3.94 -14.57 -0.15
CA GLN A 27 2.79 -15.02 0.62
C GLN A 27 3.19 -15.06 2.10
N TYR A 28 2.48 -14.31 2.93
CA TYR A 28 2.66 -14.34 4.38
C TYR A 28 1.56 -15.23 4.97
N ASN A 29 1.94 -16.39 5.50
CA ASN A 29 1.05 -17.19 6.34
C ASN A 29 1.10 -16.56 7.75
N LEU A 30 0.00 -15.91 8.13
CA LEU A 30 -0.14 -15.28 9.44
C LEU A 30 -0.92 -16.21 10.37
N SER A 31 -1.03 -15.84 11.64
CA SER A 31 -1.85 -16.58 12.59
C SER A 31 -3.29 -16.74 12.05
N ASN A 32 -3.96 -17.87 12.36
CA ASN A 32 -5.37 -18.14 12.05
C ASN A 32 -5.76 -18.35 10.57
N ASN A 33 -4.90 -18.98 9.77
CA ASN A 33 -5.18 -19.31 8.36
C ASN A 33 -5.45 -18.08 7.46
N VAL A 34 -4.95 -16.91 7.84
CA VAL A 34 -5.02 -15.71 7.02
C VAL A 34 -3.89 -15.71 6.01
N VAL A 35 -4.23 -15.42 4.76
CA VAL A 35 -3.27 -15.31 3.65
C VAL A 35 -3.19 -13.86 3.20
N ILE A 36 -1.98 -13.29 3.20
CA ILE A 36 -1.73 -11.97 2.60
C ILE A 36 -0.92 -12.14 1.31
N THR A 37 -1.48 -11.61 0.22
CA THR A 37 -0.91 -11.62 -1.14
C THR A 37 -0.90 -10.20 -1.74
N GLY A 38 -0.76 -10.07 -3.06
CA GLY A 38 -0.88 -8.80 -3.77
C GLY A 38 0.44 -8.06 -3.98
N GLY A 39 0.35 -6.75 -4.22
CA GLY A 39 1.47 -5.89 -4.60
C GLY A 39 2.31 -5.40 -3.41
N ASP A 40 2.93 -4.23 -3.53
CA ASP A 40 3.77 -3.63 -2.48
C ASP A 40 2.98 -2.92 -1.36
N GLY A 41 1.69 -2.65 -1.58
CA GLY A 41 0.81 -1.96 -0.65
C GLY A 41 0.81 -0.43 -0.78
N TYR A 42 1.62 0.18 -1.66
CA TYR A 42 1.78 1.64 -1.71
C TYR A 42 0.74 2.37 -2.59
N SER A 43 -0.16 1.62 -3.23
CA SER A 43 -1.28 2.16 -3.99
C SER A 43 -2.45 1.18 -3.97
N PHE A 44 -3.66 1.62 -4.33
CA PHE A 44 -4.82 0.75 -4.42
C PHE A 44 -4.64 -0.41 -5.43
N ASP A 45 -4.06 -0.14 -6.61
CA ASP A 45 -3.85 -1.17 -7.64
C ASP A 45 -2.74 -2.18 -7.26
N LYS A 46 -1.83 -1.79 -6.35
CA LYS A 46 -0.79 -2.68 -5.79
C LYS A 46 -1.04 -3.00 -4.31
N ALA A 47 -2.29 -2.96 -3.86
CA ALA A 47 -2.63 -3.20 -2.45
C ALA A 47 -2.22 -4.61 -2.00
N LYS A 48 -2.04 -4.76 -0.69
CA LYS A 48 -1.99 -6.08 -0.05
C LYS A 48 -3.38 -6.66 0.00
N VAL A 49 -3.56 -7.89 -0.47
CA VAL A 49 -4.86 -8.55 -0.46
C VAL A 49 -4.90 -9.47 0.75
N VAL A 50 -5.82 -9.19 1.67
CA VAL A 50 -5.98 -9.95 2.91
C VAL A 50 -7.15 -10.91 2.74
N ILE A 51 -6.86 -12.21 2.85
CA ILE A 51 -7.86 -13.27 2.75
C ILE A 51 -8.05 -13.86 4.15
N ALA A 52 -9.13 -13.44 4.81
CA ALA A 52 -9.51 -13.88 6.15
C ALA A 52 -11.00 -14.26 6.22
N LYS A 53 -11.38 -14.99 7.28
CA LYS A 53 -12.76 -15.45 7.51
C LYS A 53 -13.69 -14.34 8.00
N ASN A 54 -13.19 -13.49 8.89
CA ASN A 54 -13.95 -12.43 9.55
C ASN A 54 -13.07 -11.20 9.80
N SER A 55 -13.70 -10.09 10.19
CA SER A 55 -13.03 -8.82 10.43
C SER A 55 -12.02 -8.88 11.56
N ARG A 56 -12.26 -9.69 12.61
CA ARG A 56 -11.32 -9.82 13.73
C ARG A 56 -9.99 -10.41 13.26
N GLU A 57 -10.03 -11.52 12.54
CA GLU A 57 -8.84 -12.19 11.99
C GLU A 57 -8.17 -11.32 10.90
N GLY A 58 -8.98 -10.72 10.02
CA GLY A 58 -8.50 -9.87 8.93
C GLY A 58 -7.72 -8.66 9.45
N ILE A 59 -8.32 -7.87 10.35
CA ILE A 59 -7.69 -6.68 10.91
C ILE A 59 -6.43 -7.06 11.70
N ALA A 60 -6.49 -8.09 12.56
CA ALA A 60 -5.31 -8.53 13.30
C ALA A 60 -4.12 -8.88 12.39
N SER A 61 -4.40 -9.50 11.23
CA SER A 61 -3.37 -9.88 10.26
C SER A 61 -2.72 -8.69 9.55
N GLU A 62 -3.41 -7.56 9.40
CA GLU A 62 -2.86 -6.34 8.80
C GLU A 62 -1.76 -5.76 9.69
N TYR A 63 -2.03 -5.65 10.99
CA TYR A 63 -1.06 -5.22 11.98
C TYR A 63 0.10 -6.21 12.11
N GLU A 64 -0.18 -7.52 12.11
CA GLU A 64 0.87 -8.56 12.12
C GLU A 64 1.76 -8.48 10.87
N TYR A 65 1.19 -8.13 9.70
CA TYR A 65 1.97 -7.87 8.49
C TYR A 65 2.86 -6.63 8.63
N LEU A 66 2.33 -5.51 9.14
CA LEU A 66 3.13 -4.31 9.37
C LEU A 66 4.28 -4.60 10.35
N ASP A 67 4.00 -5.39 11.39
CA ASP A 67 4.99 -5.84 12.37
C ASP A 67 6.13 -6.65 11.72
N LYS A 68 5.77 -7.57 10.82
CA LYS A 68 6.75 -8.40 10.10
C LYS A 68 7.60 -7.59 9.12
N VAL A 69 7.04 -6.57 8.50
CA VAL A 69 7.70 -5.82 7.41
C VAL A 69 8.48 -4.60 7.92
N TYR A 70 7.96 -3.92 8.94
CA TYR A 70 8.50 -2.66 9.43
C TYR A 70 9.08 -2.73 10.83
N GLY A 71 9.08 -3.90 11.48
CA GLY A 71 9.50 -4.08 12.88
C GLY A 71 8.33 -3.90 13.84
N LYS A 72 8.58 -3.82 15.14
CA LYS A 72 7.51 -3.83 16.15
C LYS A 72 6.78 -2.49 16.27
N MET A 73 5.45 -2.53 16.33
CA MET A 73 4.65 -1.34 16.66
C MET A 73 5.10 -0.71 17.98
N HIS A 74 5.12 0.62 18.03
CA HIS A 74 5.64 1.46 19.13
C HIS A 74 7.17 1.42 19.37
N THR A 75 7.90 0.56 18.67
CA THR A 75 9.38 0.51 18.72
C THR A 75 10.01 0.96 17.40
N ASP A 76 9.54 0.40 16.29
CA ASP A 76 10.07 0.66 14.95
C ASP A 76 9.11 1.53 14.11
N TRP A 77 7.81 1.45 14.37
CA TRP A 77 6.79 2.25 13.70
C TRP A 77 5.60 2.56 14.62
N VAL A 78 4.86 3.62 14.31
CA VAL A 78 3.60 3.97 14.98
C VAL A 78 2.50 4.19 13.96
N LEU A 79 1.26 3.87 14.33
CA LEU A 79 0.09 4.22 13.54
C LEU A 79 -0.17 5.73 13.65
N VAL A 80 -0.28 6.40 12.51
CA VAL A 80 -0.64 7.82 12.41
C VAL A 80 -2.15 7.96 12.21
N SER A 81 -2.72 7.16 11.31
CA SER A 81 -4.16 7.14 11.06
C SER A 81 -4.57 5.85 10.34
N GLN A 82 -5.81 5.43 10.55
CA GLN A 82 -6.47 4.38 9.77
C GLN A 82 -7.74 4.96 9.13
N SER A 83 -8.05 4.54 7.90
CA SER A 83 -9.29 4.92 7.23
C SER A 83 -9.80 3.81 6.32
N LEU A 84 -11.12 3.58 6.35
CA LEU A 84 -11.81 2.77 5.36
C LEU A 84 -12.05 3.61 4.10
N GLN A 85 -11.62 3.12 2.94
CA GLN A 85 -11.81 3.78 1.65
C GLN A 85 -12.34 2.81 0.61
N TYR A 86 -13.08 3.33 -0.37
CA TYR A 86 -13.56 2.56 -1.50
C TYR A 86 -12.82 2.95 -2.77
N TYR A 87 -12.26 1.97 -3.46
CA TYR A 87 -11.66 2.15 -4.78
C TYR A 87 -12.17 1.07 -5.72
N LYS A 88 -12.69 1.47 -6.89
CA LYS A 88 -13.32 0.56 -7.87
C LYS A 88 -14.34 -0.39 -7.21
N LYS A 89 -15.18 0.16 -6.33
CA LYS A 89 -16.22 -0.55 -5.56
C LYS A 89 -15.73 -1.64 -4.60
N LYS A 90 -14.43 -1.69 -4.31
CA LYS A 90 -13.86 -2.60 -3.30
C LYS A 90 -13.49 -1.82 -2.03
N PRO A 91 -13.74 -2.38 -0.84
CA PRO A 91 -13.33 -1.77 0.42
C PRO A 91 -11.83 -1.99 0.67
N PHE A 92 -11.17 -0.96 1.18
CA PHE A 92 -9.77 -0.98 1.58
C PHE A 92 -9.59 -0.35 2.95
N ASP A 93 -8.76 -0.99 3.77
CA ASP A 93 -8.19 -0.36 4.95
C ASP A 93 -6.87 0.30 4.55
N VAL A 94 -6.78 1.62 4.78
CA VAL A 94 -5.60 2.42 4.49
C VAL A 94 -4.97 2.84 5.80
N LEU A 95 -3.81 2.28 6.10
CA LEU A 95 -3.05 2.56 7.31
C LEU A 95 -1.90 3.49 6.97
N LYS A 96 -1.91 4.68 7.57
CA LYS A 96 -0.77 5.59 7.57
C LYS A 96 0.08 5.28 8.79
N ILE A 97 1.34 4.90 8.57
CA ILE A 97 2.31 4.63 9.63
C ILE A 97 3.47 5.62 9.55
N LYS A 98 4.16 5.83 10.66
CA LYS A 98 5.40 6.58 10.74
C LYS A 98 6.50 5.69 11.29
N LEU A 99 7.58 5.54 10.54
CA LEU A 99 8.78 4.82 10.98
C LEU A 99 9.56 5.67 11.98
N ILE A 100 9.90 5.11 13.14
CA ILE A 100 10.56 5.83 14.23
C ILE A 100 12.01 6.18 13.86
N LYS A 101 12.74 5.23 13.25
CA LYS A 101 14.17 5.40 12.91
C LYS A 101 14.50 6.64 12.08
N ASN A 102 13.60 7.05 11.18
CA ASN A 102 13.87 8.14 10.22
C ASN A 102 12.69 9.10 10.05
N ASN A 103 11.67 9.03 10.91
CA ASN A 103 10.45 9.82 10.82
C ASN A 103 9.69 9.71 9.48
N LYS A 104 9.97 8.70 8.65
CA LYS A 104 9.32 8.54 7.35
C LYS A 104 7.89 8.07 7.51
N GLU A 105 6.95 8.77 6.88
CA GLU A 105 5.56 8.33 6.79
C GLU A 105 5.32 7.44 5.57
N LEU A 106 4.54 6.38 5.75
CA LEU A 106 4.13 5.44 4.71
C LEU A 106 2.62 5.26 4.76
N ARG A 107 2.00 5.02 3.60
CA ARG A 107 0.61 4.56 3.50
C ARG A 107 0.59 3.17 2.92
N VAL A 108 -0.05 2.24 3.64
CA VAL A 108 -0.22 0.86 3.23
C VAL A 108 -1.71 0.62 2.99
N HIS A 109 -2.04 0.09 1.82
CA HIS A 109 -3.41 -0.18 1.38
C HIS A 109 -3.65 -1.68 1.46
N PHE A 110 -4.64 -2.09 2.25
CA PHE A 110 -5.10 -3.46 2.37
C PHE A 110 -6.45 -3.58 1.69
N ASN A 111 -6.56 -4.46 0.71
CA ASN A 111 -7.84 -4.86 0.14
C ASN A 111 -8.47 -5.89 1.08
N ILE A 112 -9.57 -5.49 1.71
CA ILE A 112 -10.28 -6.24 2.75
C ILE A 112 -11.57 -6.88 2.25
N SER A 113 -11.74 -6.96 0.93
CA SER A 113 -12.97 -7.47 0.30
C SER A 113 -13.37 -8.88 0.77
N SER A 114 -12.42 -9.70 1.23
CA SER A 114 -12.74 -11.07 1.64
C SER A 114 -13.56 -11.13 2.93
N PHE A 115 -13.44 -10.13 3.81
CA PHE A 115 -13.98 -10.18 5.17
C PHE A 115 -14.77 -8.94 5.58
N PHE A 116 -14.74 -7.86 4.80
CA PHE A 116 -15.49 -6.65 5.14
C PHE A 116 -16.98 -6.93 5.36
N GLY A 117 -17.50 -6.50 6.52
CA GLY A 117 -18.88 -6.74 6.95
C GLY A 117 -19.16 -8.14 7.51
N LYS A 118 -18.15 -9.01 7.64
CA LYS A 118 -18.24 -10.32 8.30
C LYS A 118 -17.66 -10.22 9.70
N TYR A 119 -18.41 -10.66 10.71
CA TYR A 119 -18.02 -10.62 12.13
C TYR A 119 -17.90 -12.03 12.70
#